data_AF-A0A287CTT9-F1
#
_entry.id   AF-A0A287CTT9-F1
#
_cell.length_a   1.000
_cell.length_b   1.000
_cell.length_c   1.000
_cell.angle_alpha   90.00
_cell.angle_beta   90.00
_cell.angle_gamma   90.00
#
_symmetry.space_group_name_H-M   'P 1'
#
loop_
_entity.id
_entity.type
_entity.pdbx_description
1 polymer ?
#
loop_
_entity_poly.entity_id
_entity_poly.type
_entity_poly.pdbx_seq_one_letter_code
_entity_poly.pdbx_strand_id
1 'polypeptide(L)'
;MRLSVCVLLVTLALCCKQANGLACPTMVTELLEFLDFSPASYWLSLQKFKAPSENVDAKLEVKECTDQMSALDRNQIKAVLTEILLRKCTL
;
A
#
# COMPACT_ATOMS: atom_id res chain seq x y z
N MET A 1 37.78 2.26 20.34
CA MET A 1 36.65 2.61 19.45
C MET A 1 36.18 1.38 18.65
N ARG A 2 35.73 0.31 19.32
CA ARG A 2 35.17 -0.90 18.66
C ARG A 2 33.83 -1.32 19.25
N LEU A 3 33.60 -1.04 20.54
CA LEU A 3 32.35 -1.31 21.24
C LEU A 3 31.16 -0.52 20.70
N SER A 4 31.36 0.73 20.27
CA SER A 4 30.27 1.57 19.73
C SER A 4 29.63 0.97 18.47
N VAL A 5 30.43 0.34 17.61
CA VAL A 5 29.94 -0.31 16.39
C VAL A 5 29.16 -1.59 16.72
N CYS A 6 29.67 -2.41 17.66
CA CYS A 6 28.96 -3.61 18.10
C CYS A 6 27.62 -3.27 18.76
N VAL A 7 27.57 -2.24 19.60
CA VAL A 7 26.34 -1.77 20.23
C VAL A 7 25.35 -1.26 19.17
N LEU A 8 25.79 -0.45 18.21
CA LEU A 8 24.95 0.01 17.10
C LEU A 8 24.35 -1.15 16.29
N LEU A 9 25.14 -2.16 15.96
CA LEU A 9 24.68 -3.32 15.19
C LEU A 9 23.65 -4.16 15.98
N VAL A 10 23.86 -4.34 17.28
CA VAL A 10 22.90 -5.03 18.14
C VAL A 10 21.62 -4.22 18.29
N THR A 11 21.71 -2.89 18.48
CA THR A 11 20.54 -2.02 18.52
C THR A 11 19.79 -2.02 17.18
N LEU A 12 20.48 -1.98 16.04
CA LEU A 12 19.84 -2.12 14.73
C LEU A 12 19.17 -3.48 14.56
N ALA A 13 19.81 -4.58 14.97
CA ALA A 13 19.21 -5.91 14.89
C ALA A 13 17.97 -6.07 15.80
N LEU A 14 17.94 -5.40 16.96
CA LEU A 14 16.81 -5.43 17.90
C LEU A 14 15.71 -4.42 17.54
N CYS A 15 16.06 -3.27 16.95
CA CYS A 15 15.14 -2.19 16.62
C CYS A 15 14.60 -2.27 15.18
N CYS A 16 15.36 -2.85 14.24
CA CYS A 16 14.86 -3.13 12.90
C CYS A 16 14.02 -4.40 12.95
N LYS A 17 12.69 -4.22 12.90
CA LYS A 17 11.81 -5.36 12.63
C LYS A 17 12.18 -5.94 11.28
N GLN A 18 12.46 -7.24 11.23
CA GLN A 18 12.64 -7.96 9.98
C GLN A 18 11.43 -7.66 9.09
N ALA A 19 11.66 -7.07 7.93
CA ALA A 19 10.62 -6.91 6.94
C ALA A 19 10.15 -8.33 6.60
N ASN A 20 8.98 -8.71 7.11
CA ASN A 20 8.42 -10.05 6.97
C ASN A 20 8.02 -10.36 5.51
N GLY A 21 8.28 -9.44 4.58
CA GLY A 21 7.96 -9.55 3.16
C GLY A 21 6.47 -9.54 2.88
N LEU A 22 5.62 -9.26 3.88
CA LEU A 22 4.17 -9.24 3.75
C LEU A 22 3.72 -7.82 3.46
N ALA A 23 2.83 -7.67 2.48
CA ALA A 23 2.19 -6.41 2.20
C ALA A 23 1.36 -5.95 3.41
N CYS A 24 1.34 -4.64 3.65
CA CYS A 24 0.52 -4.05 4.70
C CYS A 24 -0.97 -4.30 4.39
N PRO A 25 -1.74 -4.96 5.29
CA PRO A 25 -3.15 -5.26 5.03
C PRO A 25 -3.96 -4.02 4.70
N THR A 26 -3.68 -2.90 5.38
CA THR A 26 -4.37 -1.63 5.14
C THR A 26 -4.09 -1.06 3.74
N MET A 27 -2.86 -1.22 3.24
CA MET A 27 -2.51 -0.81 1.88
C MET A 27 -3.19 -1.71 0.84
N VAL A 28 -3.22 -3.02 1.08
CA VAL A 28 -3.92 -3.97 0.21
C VAL A 28 -5.40 -3.62 0.12
N THR A 29 -6.07 -3.40 1.26
CA THR A 29 -7.48 -3.00 1.29
C THR A 29 -7.70 -1.70 0.54
N GLU A 30 -6.87 -0.68 0.77
CA GLU A 30 -6.98 0.60 0.06
C GLU A 30 -6.86 0.44 -1.46
N LEU A 31 -5.94 -0.40 -1.93
CA LEU A 31 -5.73 -0.64 -3.36
C LEU A 31 -6.92 -1.36 -4.01
N LEU A 32 -7.55 -2.28 -3.28
CA LEU A 32 -8.78 -2.95 -3.73
C LEU A 32 -9.96 -1.96 -3.76
N GLU A 33 -10.13 -1.17 -2.70
CA GLU A 33 -11.13 -0.11 -2.63
C GLU A 33 -10.95 0.89 -3.80
N PHE A 34 -9.71 1.26 -4.14
CA PHE A 34 -9.41 2.15 -5.26
C PHE A 34 -9.97 1.64 -6.59
N LEU A 35 -9.81 0.34 -6.86
CA LEU A 35 -10.25 -0.31 -8.11
C LEU A 35 -11.76 -0.62 -8.15
N ASP A 36 -12.37 -0.90 -7.00
CA ASP A 36 -13.74 -1.40 -6.91
C ASP A 36 -14.77 -0.32 -6.55
N PHE A 37 -14.41 0.65 -5.72
CA PHE A 37 -15.37 1.61 -5.16
C PHE A 37 -15.70 2.73 -6.15
N SER A 38 -16.88 3.32 -5.98
CA SER A 38 -17.18 4.60 -6.62
C SER A 38 -16.32 5.73 -6.02
N PRO A 39 -16.13 6.86 -6.71
CA PRO A 39 -15.37 8.00 -6.19
C PRO A 39 -15.79 8.45 -4.79
N ALA A 40 -17.10 8.54 -4.53
CA ALA A 40 -17.62 8.96 -3.23
C ALA A 40 -17.31 7.96 -2.11
N SER A 41 -17.51 6.66 -2.36
CA SER A 41 -17.20 5.61 -1.38
C SER A 41 -15.70 5.52 -1.11
N TYR A 42 -14.87 5.71 -2.13
CA TYR A 42 -13.42 5.72 -2.01
C TYR A 42 -12.91 6.96 -1.24
N TRP A 43 -13.44 8.15 -1.52
CA TRP A 43 -13.14 9.35 -0.76
C TRP A 43 -13.44 9.18 0.74
N LEU A 44 -14.57 8.54 1.06
CA LEU A 44 -14.94 8.24 2.44
C LEU A 44 -13.96 7.23 3.06
N SER A 45 -13.53 6.22 2.31
CA SER A 45 -12.57 5.22 2.80
C SER A 45 -11.19 5.84 3.08
N LEU A 46 -10.79 6.90 2.37
CA LEU A 46 -9.54 7.61 2.61
C LEU A 46 -9.52 8.41 3.93
N GLN A 47 -10.67 8.79 4.49
CA GLN A 47 -10.76 9.59 5.71
C GLN A 47 -10.08 8.91 6.92
N LYS A 48 -10.01 7.56 6.92
CA LYS A 48 -9.35 6.78 7.97
C LYS A 48 -7.86 7.11 8.14
N PHE A 49 -7.21 7.62 7.08
CA PHE A 49 -5.78 7.94 7.10
C PHE A 49 -5.48 9.34 7.64
N LYS A 50 -6.48 10.23 7.74
CA LYS A 50 -6.30 11.64 8.16
C LYS A 50 -5.18 12.35 7.38
N ALA A 51 -5.06 12.04 6.09
CA ALA A 51 -4.04 12.61 5.22
C ALA A 51 -4.35 14.09 4.91
N PRO A 52 -3.33 14.91 4.57
CA PRO A 52 -3.54 16.24 4.03
C PRO A 52 -4.46 16.20 2.80
N SER A 53 -5.26 17.26 2.60
CA SER A 53 -6.19 17.33 1.46
C SER A 53 -5.49 17.16 0.13
N GLU A 54 -4.30 17.75 -0.03
CA GLU A 54 -3.46 17.63 -1.23
C GLU A 54 -3.22 16.16 -1.62
N ASN A 55 -2.93 15.28 -0.66
CA ASN A 55 -2.69 13.87 -0.92
C ASN A 55 -3.98 13.13 -1.30
N VAL A 56 -5.10 13.52 -0.70
CA VAL A 56 -6.42 12.95 -1.00
C VAL A 56 -6.83 13.36 -2.42
N ASP A 57 -6.69 14.63 -2.77
CA ASP A 57 -7.05 15.18 -4.07
C ASP A 57 -6.21 14.54 -5.18
N ALA A 58 -4.89 14.44 -5.00
CA ALA A 58 -4.02 13.75 -5.94
C ALA A 58 -4.42 12.28 -6.16
N LYS A 59 -4.86 11.58 -5.10
CA LYS A 59 -5.31 10.20 -5.21
C LYS A 59 -6.66 10.09 -5.94
N LEU A 60 -7.57 11.03 -5.74
CA LEU A 60 -8.85 11.11 -6.46
C LEU A 60 -8.65 11.43 -7.95
N GLU A 61 -7.67 12.28 -8.29
CA GLU A 61 -7.33 12.58 -9.69
C GLU A 61 -6.88 11.32 -10.44
N VAL A 62 -6.03 10.49 -9.81
CA VAL A 62 -5.62 9.20 -10.39
C VAL A 62 -6.81 8.23 -10.48
N LYS A 63 -7.73 8.29 -9.51
CA LYS A 63 -8.95 7.49 -9.54
C LYS A 63 -9.83 7.86 -10.74
N GLU A 64 -9.99 9.14 -11.04
CA GLU A 64 -10.80 9.58 -12.20
C GLU A 64 -10.29 8.95 -13.50
N CYS A 65 -8.98 8.93 -13.72
CA CYS A 65 -8.36 8.24 -14.85
C CYS A 65 -8.62 6.72 -14.83
N THR A 66 -8.53 6.09 -13.66
CA THR A 66 -8.72 4.65 -13.52
C THR A 66 -10.19 4.23 -13.71
N ASP A 67 -11.13 5.08 -13.30
CA ASP A 67 -12.56 4.81 -13.42
C ASP A 67 -13.04 4.87 -14.88
N GLN A 68 -12.31 5.55 -15.76
CA GLN A 68 -12.54 5.53 -17.22
C GLN A 68 -12.20 4.19 -17.88
N MET A 69 -11.43 3.32 -17.20
CA MET A 69 -11.14 1.97 -17.70
C MET A 69 -12.38 1.09 -17.69
N SER A 70 -12.38 0.04 -18.52
CA SER A 70 -13.46 -0.95 -18.46
C SER A 70 -13.38 -1.75 -17.15
N ALA A 71 -14.51 -2.28 -16.70
CA ALA A 71 -14.53 -3.17 -15.53
C ALA A 71 -13.66 -4.42 -15.74
N LEU A 72 -13.53 -4.90 -16.98
CA LEU A 72 -12.69 -6.03 -17.33
C LEU A 72 -11.20 -5.70 -17.09
N ASP A 73 -10.74 -4.54 -17.54
CA ASP A 73 -9.34 -4.13 -17.39
C ASP A 73 -8.98 -3.92 -15.92
N ARG A 74 -9.87 -3.28 -15.14
CA ARG A 74 -9.67 -3.14 -13.69
C ARG A 74 -9.59 -4.50 -12.98
N ASN A 75 -10.42 -5.46 -13.39
CA ASN A 75 -10.38 -6.83 -12.85
C ASN A 75 -9.08 -7.56 -13.20
N GLN A 76 -8.54 -7.36 -14.41
CA GLN A 76 -7.23 -7.91 -14.79
C GLN A 76 -6.10 -7.33 -13.93
N ILE A 77 -6.11 -6.00 -13.69
CA ILE A 77 -5.15 -5.36 -12.79
C ILE A 77 -5.25 -5.95 -11.39
N LYS A 78 -6.47 -6.09 -10.86
CA LYS A 78 -6.72 -6.68 -9.53
C LYS A 78 -6.22 -8.12 -9.43
N ALA A 79 -6.36 -8.92 -10.48
CA ALA A 79 -5.82 -10.29 -10.52
C ALA A 79 -4.29 -10.28 -10.43
N VAL A 80 -3.61 -9.45 -11.23
CA VAL A 80 -2.14 -9.32 -11.20
C VAL A 80 -1.66 -8.83 -9.84
N LEU A 81 -2.33 -7.85 -9.24
CA LEU A 81 -2.04 -7.37 -7.89
C LEU A 81 -2.16 -8.48 -6.86
N THR A 82 -3.22 -9.29 -6.93
CA THR A 82 -3.41 -10.43 -6.03
C THR A 82 -2.25 -11.42 -6.15
N GLU A 83 -1.79 -11.72 -7.37
CA GLU A 83 -0.63 -12.59 -7.58
C GLU A 83 0.65 -12.01 -6.96
N ILE A 84 0.90 -10.70 -7.14
CA ILE A 84 2.06 -10.01 -6.55
C ILE A 84 2.00 -10.06 -5.03
N LEU A 85 0.83 -9.82 -4.43
CA LEU A 85 0.66 -9.81 -2.98
C LEU A 85 0.80 -11.22 -2.36
N LEU A 86 0.42 -12.26 -3.09
CA LEU A 86 0.57 -13.65 -2.66
C LEU A 86 1.99 -14.18 -2.85
N ARG A 87 2.78 -13.60 -3.77
CA ARG A 87 4.21 -13.90 -3.89
C ARG A 87 4.93 -13.38 -2.64
N LYS A 88 5.27 -14.30 -1.73
CA LYS A 88 6.17 -14.00 -0.62
C LYS A 88 7.50 -13.53 -1.18
N CYS A 89 8.01 -12.40 -0.68
CA CYS A 89 9.42 -12.05 -0.86
C CYS A 89 10.26 -13.09 -0.11
N THR A 90 10.72 -14.12 -0.80
CA THR A 90 11.75 -15.04 -0.29
C THR A 90 13.08 -14.32 -0.40
N LEU A 91 13.60 -13.87 0.74
CA LEU A 91 14.99 -13.42 0.91
C LEU A 91 15.90 -14.63 1.11
#